data_AF-A0A520A9M0-F1
#
_entry.id   AF-A0A520A9M0-F1
#
_cell.length_a   1.000
_cell.length_b   1.000
_cell.length_c   1.000
_cell.angle_alpha   90.00
_cell.angle_beta   90.00
_cell.angle_gamma   90.00
#
_symmetry.space_group_name_H-M   'P 1'
#
loop_
_entity.id
_entity.type
_entity.pdbx_description
1 polymer ?
#
loop_
_entity_poly.entity_id
_entity_poly.type
_entity_poly.pdbx_seq_one_letter_code
_entity_poly.pdbx_strand_id
1 'polypeptide(L)'
;MRKLLSITLLSFLSIQAIAQTDANMGIIPVPVSVVKKQGNFVLDKTVVLVSADAANARIADLLNAYIVSKAGFALRESKSAASGSKSIILTSEGADKLPAEGYQITITPKQFTIVGKGAGLFYGLQSAMQLMPESAQKGGSVLINAAEINDYPRFKYRGLHLDVGRHMFPVAFVKKYIDLMSQYKLNNFHWHLTEDQGWRIEIKKYPKLTSIGSSRNGTIIGNYPGTGNDNIVYKGFYTQDEVKDIVAYATQRFINVIPEIELPGHSSAAIAAYPELSCFPDRDTFISDRTTWAGSRKGKQVQQSWGVYQDVFVPSENTFKFLEGVLDEVIALFPSKYIHIGGDESPKEFWKESEFCQSLIKKLGLKDEHELQSYFIQRIEKYINGKGRSIIGWDEILEGGLAPNATVMSWRGTDGGIAAAKQNHDVIMTPGGPIGLYLDHKQSQSKDEPTNIGGLSTYGIIYNYDPIPKELTPEQQSHIIGVQANVWTEYIRTSEKIEYMILPRMFALSEIAWSPVARKDIKNFTEERLPMHLLKLDQTKTNYWVPTPIGQSEQAMTGENFTIALKEPIPGSKIYYTLDLSRPSITATQYTVPLKIVVPTGQKRILKTIVITPGNKTSVVTETVLNNGAPEEKTK
;
A
#
# COMPACT_ATOMS: atom_id res chain seq x y z
N MET A 1 -50.70 -14.47 -54.32
CA MET A 1 -50.18 -15.12 -53.10
C MET A 1 -48.65 -15.13 -53.15
N ARG A 2 -48.01 -14.49 -52.15
CA ARG A 2 -46.66 -14.66 -51.58
C ARG A 2 -45.57 -15.27 -52.49
N LYS A 3 -44.60 -14.52 -53.04
CA LYS A 3 -43.35 -13.99 -52.41
C LYS A 3 -42.75 -14.89 -51.33
N LEU A 4 -41.52 -15.38 -51.54
CA LEU A 4 -40.43 -15.22 -50.57
C LEU A 4 -39.07 -15.39 -51.27
N LEU A 5 -38.30 -14.29 -51.31
CA LEU A 5 -36.88 -14.23 -51.66
C LEU A 5 -36.09 -14.72 -50.43
N SER A 6 -35.15 -15.63 -50.63
CA SER A 6 -34.17 -16.02 -49.61
C SER A 6 -33.13 -14.92 -49.44
N ILE A 7 -33.18 -14.20 -48.33
CA ILE A 7 -32.12 -13.31 -47.86
C ILE A 7 -31.18 -14.13 -46.99
N THR A 8 -29.99 -14.42 -47.51
CA THR A 8 -28.88 -14.99 -46.74
C THR A 8 -28.29 -13.88 -45.87
N LEU A 9 -28.69 -13.85 -44.60
CA LEU A 9 -28.13 -12.94 -43.60
C LEU A 9 -26.71 -13.43 -43.25
N LEU A 10 -25.68 -12.80 -43.82
CA LEU A 10 -24.32 -12.89 -43.26
C LEU A 10 -24.33 -12.17 -41.91
N SER A 11 -24.54 -12.92 -40.84
CA SER A 11 -24.21 -12.49 -39.49
C SER A 11 -22.69 -12.38 -39.37
N PHE A 12 -22.16 -11.20 -39.67
CA PHE A 12 -20.86 -10.80 -39.13
C PHE A 12 -20.98 -10.82 -37.60
N LEU A 13 -20.49 -11.89 -36.97
CA LEU A 13 -20.00 -11.80 -35.60
C LEU A 13 -18.81 -10.84 -35.63
N SER A 14 -19.09 -9.55 -35.52
CA SER A 14 -18.11 -8.57 -35.09
C SER A 14 -17.75 -8.93 -33.65
N ILE A 15 -16.66 -9.67 -33.50
CA ILE A 15 -15.92 -9.67 -32.24
C ILE A 15 -15.55 -8.20 -32.04
N GLN A 16 -16.32 -7.47 -31.23
CA GLN A 16 -15.92 -6.17 -30.73
C GLN A 16 -14.72 -6.43 -29.83
N ALA A 17 -13.53 -6.47 -30.43
CA ALA A 17 -12.32 -6.21 -29.70
C ALA A 17 -12.51 -4.81 -29.10
N ILE A 18 -12.61 -4.73 -27.78
CA ILE A 18 -12.57 -3.47 -27.06
C ILE A 18 -11.20 -2.88 -27.40
N ALA A 19 -11.17 -1.97 -28.38
CA ALA A 19 -9.94 -1.29 -28.75
C ALA A 19 -9.50 -0.45 -27.54
N GLN A 20 -8.22 -0.53 -27.16
CA GLN A 20 -7.64 0.27 -26.08
C GLN A 20 -7.67 1.77 -26.47
N THR A 21 -8.76 2.46 -26.12
CA THR A 21 -8.99 3.88 -26.46
C THR A 21 -8.18 4.81 -25.57
N ASP A 22 -7.89 4.41 -24.33
CA ASP A 22 -7.12 5.21 -23.37
C ASP A 22 -5.77 5.68 -23.93
N ALA A 23 -5.53 7.00 -23.87
CA ALA A 23 -4.29 7.64 -24.32
C ALA A 23 -3.04 7.07 -23.62
N ASN A 24 -3.20 6.61 -22.37
CA ASN A 24 -2.13 6.04 -21.56
C ASN A 24 -2.03 4.51 -21.67
N MET A 25 -2.79 3.91 -22.58
CA MET A 25 -2.80 2.47 -22.86
C MET A 25 -3.07 1.60 -21.61
N GLY A 26 -3.85 2.08 -20.66
CA GLY A 26 -4.25 1.34 -19.47
C GLY A 26 -3.21 1.28 -18.37
N ILE A 27 -1.99 1.82 -18.55
CA ILE A 27 -0.87 1.59 -17.64
C ILE A 27 -1.02 2.37 -16.32
N ILE A 28 -0.87 1.67 -15.20
CA ILE A 28 -0.71 2.27 -13.86
C ILE A 28 0.64 1.83 -13.28
N PRO A 29 1.51 2.77 -12.86
CA PRO A 29 1.36 4.23 -12.91
C PRO A 29 1.53 4.78 -14.33
N VAL A 30 0.95 5.96 -14.63
CA VAL A 30 1.03 6.57 -15.97
C VAL A 30 2.48 6.88 -16.35
N PRO A 31 2.96 6.43 -17.53
CA PRO A 31 4.34 6.68 -17.95
C PRO A 31 4.64 8.15 -18.25
N VAL A 32 5.91 8.53 -18.12
CA VAL A 32 6.41 9.88 -18.49
C VAL A 32 6.01 10.28 -19.91
N SER A 33 6.05 9.35 -20.88
CA SER A 33 5.57 9.56 -22.25
C SER A 33 5.00 8.28 -22.86
N VAL A 34 3.88 8.40 -23.58
CA VAL A 34 3.27 7.34 -24.40
C VAL A 34 2.90 7.93 -25.75
N VAL A 35 3.40 7.34 -26.83
CA VAL A 35 3.07 7.74 -28.21
C VAL A 35 2.52 6.53 -28.95
N LYS A 36 1.19 6.48 -29.14
CA LYS A 36 0.55 5.43 -29.93
C LYS A 36 1.02 5.51 -31.38
N LYS A 37 1.26 4.35 -32.00
CA LYS A 37 1.63 4.19 -33.41
C LYS A 37 0.58 3.34 -34.11
N GLN A 38 0.65 3.30 -35.44
CA GLN A 38 -0.25 2.50 -36.25
C GLN A 38 0.13 1.01 -36.21
N GLY A 39 -0.89 0.15 -36.20
CA GLY A 39 -0.73 -1.31 -36.25
C GLY A 39 -0.69 -1.97 -34.86
N ASN A 40 -0.55 -3.29 -34.87
CA ASN A 40 -0.57 -4.13 -33.68
C ASN A 40 0.55 -5.16 -33.74
N PHE A 41 1.22 -5.38 -32.61
CA PHE A 41 2.01 -6.57 -32.37
C PHE A 41 1.07 -7.73 -32.02
N VAL A 42 1.19 -8.84 -32.73
CA VAL A 42 0.40 -10.05 -32.48
C VAL A 42 1.28 -11.04 -31.74
N LEU A 43 1.03 -11.20 -30.44
CA LEU A 43 1.69 -12.17 -29.59
C LEU A 43 1.01 -13.53 -29.70
N ASP A 44 1.75 -14.50 -30.23
CA ASP A 44 1.34 -15.89 -30.40
C ASP A 44 2.57 -16.82 -30.18
N LYS A 45 2.38 -18.13 -30.27
CA LYS A 45 3.44 -19.13 -30.07
C LYS A 45 4.62 -19.05 -31.05
N THR A 46 4.51 -18.29 -32.14
CA THR A 46 5.58 -18.11 -33.13
C THR A 46 6.55 -17.00 -32.76
N VAL A 47 6.18 -16.15 -31.79
CA VAL A 47 7.05 -15.09 -31.28
C VAL A 47 8.25 -15.70 -30.57
N VAL A 48 9.43 -15.14 -30.83
CA VAL A 48 10.67 -15.51 -30.15
C VAL A 48 10.95 -14.52 -29.03
N LEU A 49 11.25 -15.03 -27.83
CA LEU A 49 11.74 -14.21 -26.73
C LEU A 49 13.27 -14.10 -26.83
N VAL A 50 13.77 -12.90 -27.07
CA VAL A 50 15.20 -12.64 -27.24
C VAL A 50 15.75 -12.00 -25.98
N SER A 51 16.73 -12.68 -25.38
CA SER A 51 17.53 -12.17 -24.28
C SER A 51 18.96 -12.65 -24.47
N ALA A 52 19.84 -11.73 -24.89
CA ALA A 52 21.24 -12.06 -25.18
C ALA A 52 22.13 -12.07 -23.94
N ASP A 53 21.75 -11.29 -22.91
CA ASP A 53 22.51 -11.11 -21.68
C ASP A 53 22.04 -12.08 -20.59
N ALA A 54 22.97 -12.81 -20.00
CA ALA A 54 22.70 -13.70 -18.88
C ALA A 54 22.12 -12.95 -17.66
N ALA A 55 22.46 -11.66 -17.48
CA ALA A 55 21.90 -10.83 -16.42
C ALA A 55 20.38 -10.62 -16.57
N ASN A 56 19.84 -10.81 -17.79
CA ASN A 56 18.42 -10.61 -18.11
C ASN A 56 17.62 -11.92 -18.13
N ALA A 57 18.27 -13.09 -18.01
CA ALA A 57 17.64 -14.41 -18.10
C ALA A 57 16.42 -14.53 -17.17
N ARG A 58 16.57 -14.08 -15.92
CA ARG A 58 15.49 -14.14 -14.93
C ARG A 58 14.29 -13.25 -15.28
N ILE A 59 14.52 -12.11 -15.93
CA ILE A 59 13.43 -11.23 -16.40
C ILE A 59 12.72 -11.89 -17.60
N ALA A 60 13.46 -12.60 -18.46
CA ALA A 60 12.89 -13.42 -19.53
C ALA A 60 12.01 -14.55 -18.96
N ASP A 61 12.48 -15.27 -17.95
CA ASP A 61 11.71 -16.32 -17.27
C ASP A 61 10.39 -15.78 -16.68
N LEU A 62 10.44 -14.61 -16.03
CA LEU A 62 9.26 -13.95 -15.46
C LEU A 62 8.23 -13.60 -16.55
N LEU A 63 8.69 -13.06 -17.68
CA LEU A 63 7.82 -12.79 -18.81
C LEU A 63 7.20 -14.08 -19.35
N ASN A 64 8.01 -15.12 -19.53
CA ASN A 64 7.54 -16.38 -20.09
C ASN A 64 6.51 -17.05 -19.15
N ALA A 65 6.77 -17.06 -17.84
CA ALA A 65 5.83 -17.54 -16.84
C ALA A 65 4.50 -16.76 -16.85
N TYR A 66 4.57 -15.43 -17.00
CA TYR A 66 3.38 -14.60 -17.17
C TYR A 66 2.60 -14.97 -18.43
N ILE A 67 3.25 -15.10 -19.59
CA ILE A 67 2.61 -15.50 -20.85
C ILE A 67 2.00 -16.90 -20.75
N VAL A 68 2.66 -17.85 -20.11
CA VAL A 68 2.10 -19.19 -19.86
C VAL A 68 0.82 -19.08 -19.03
N SER A 69 0.84 -18.30 -17.95
CA SER A 69 -0.33 -18.14 -17.08
C SER A 69 -1.51 -17.43 -17.77
N LYS A 70 -1.21 -16.48 -18.68
CA LYS A 70 -2.22 -15.64 -19.35
C LYS A 70 -2.71 -16.21 -20.67
N ALA A 71 -1.80 -16.58 -21.55
CA ALA A 71 -2.11 -17.00 -22.92
C ALA A 71 -2.06 -18.53 -23.11
N GLY A 72 -1.48 -19.29 -22.17
CA GLY A 72 -1.45 -20.75 -22.19
C GLY A 72 -0.36 -21.37 -23.06
N PHE A 73 0.66 -20.59 -23.46
CA PHE A 73 1.83 -21.08 -24.19
C PHE A 73 3.11 -20.42 -23.69
N ALA A 74 4.25 -21.08 -23.92
CA ALA A 74 5.58 -20.51 -23.67
C ALA A 74 6.19 -20.01 -24.99
N LEU A 75 6.99 -18.95 -24.91
CA LEU A 75 7.80 -18.48 -26.02
C LEU A 75 9.11 -19.27 -26.07
N ARG A 76 9.59 -19.51 -27.30
CA ARG A 76 10.94 -20.04 -27.49
C ARG A 76 11.95 -18.94 -27.21
N GLU A 77 12.88 -19.21 -26.30
CA GLU A 77 13.98 -18.30 -26.01
C GLU A 77 15.13 -18.44 -27.01
N SER A 78 15.76 -17.31 -27.34
CA SER A 78 16.91 -17.25 -28.24
C SER A 78 17.83 -16.10 -27.85
N LYS A 79 19.12 -16.20 -28.20
CA LYS A 79 20.06 -15.08 -28.04
C LYS A 79 19.90 -14.00 -29.12
N SER A 80 19.25 -14.33 -30.24
CA SER A 80 19.01 -13.40 -31.34
C SER A 80 17.72 -13.75 -32.10
N ALA A 81 17.12 -12.76 -32.76
CA ALA A 81 16.01 -12.97 -33.67
C ALA A 81 16.53 -13.31 -35.07
N ALA A 82 15.96 -14.35 -35.71
CA ALA A 82 16.18 -14.58 -37.13
C ALA A 82 15.48 -13.49 -37.97
N SER A 83 16.06 -13.13 -39.11
CA SER A 83 15.49 -12.11 -39.99
C SER A 83 14.03 -12.43 -40.35
N GLY A 84 13.14 -11.45 -40.17
CA GLY A 84 11.69 -11.59 -40.44
C GLY A 84 10.87 -12.27 -39.34
N SER A 85 11.49 -12.82 -38.29
CA SER A 85 10.75 -13.38 -37.14
C SER A 85 10.12 -12.28 -36.28
N LYS A 86 8.92 -12.54 -35.75
CA LYS A 86 8.37 -11.69 -34.68
C LYS A 86 9.12 -11.96 -33.39
N SER A 87 9.45 -10.90 -32.65
CA SER A 87 10.23 -11.06 -31.41
C SER A 87 9.82 -10.10 -30.31
N ILE A 88 9.87 -10.58 -29.06
CA ILE A 88 10.02 -9.72 -27.89
C ILE A 88 11.51 -9.67 -27.56
N ILE A 89 12.08 -8.47 -27.38
CA ILE A 89 13.50 -8.30 -27.06
C ILE A 89 13.64 -7.63 -25.70
N LEU A 90 14.40 -8.26 -24.81
CA LEU A 90 14.83 -7.69 -23.53
C LEU A 90 16.31 -7.36 -23.64
N THR A 91 16.67 -6.09 -23.52
CA THR A 91 18.07 -5.66 -23.68
C THR A 91 18.46 -4.54 -22.72
N SER A 92 19.74 -4.53 -22.36
CA SER A 92 20.38 -3.42 -21.64
C SER A 92 21.22 -2.54 -22.55
N GLU A 93 21.32 -2.88 -23.83
CA GLU A 93 21.97 -2.02 -24.82
C GLU A 93 21.22 -0.69 -24.94
N GLY A 94 21.92 0.43 -24.76
CA GLY A 94 21.33 1.77 -24.75
C GLY A 94 20.73 2.19 -23.40
N ALA A 95 20.67 1.30 -22.40
CA ALA A 95 20.12 1.63 -21.08
C ALA A 95 20.96 2.67 -20.31
N ASP A 96 22.27 2.80 -20.61
CA ASP A 96 23.15 3.80 -19.97
C ASP A 96 22.76 5.26 -20.33
N LYS A 97 21.87 5.46 -21.30
CA LYS A 97 21.31 6.77 -21.68
C LYS A 97 20.00 7.10 -20.94
N LEU A 98 19.48 6.15 -20.16
CA LEU A 98 18.22 6.31 -19.45
C LEU A 98 18.47 6.79 -18.01
N PRO A 99 17.51 7.51 -17.40
CA PRO A 99 17.56 7.79 -15.97
C PRO A 99 17.64 6.51 -15.12
N ALA A 100 18.06 6.64 -13.87
CA ALA A 100 18.05 5.52 -12.92
C ALA A 100 16.64 4.88 -12.84
N GLU A 101 16.60 3.54 -12.86
CA GLU A 101 15.35 2.76 -12.93
C GLU A 101 14.47 3.05 -14.17
N GLY A 102 14.99 3.77 -15.16
CA GLY A 102 14.31 4.12 -16.40
C GLY A 102 14.30 2.99 -17.42
N TYR A 103 13.32 3.03 -18.30
CA TYR A 103 13.17 2.09 -19.41
C TYR A 103 12.52 2.74 -20.63
N GLN A 104 12.71 2.09 -21.78
CA GLN A 104 12.04 2.43 -23.03
C GLN A 104 11.37 1.18 -23.59
N ILE A 105 10.13 1.32 -24.07
CA ILE A 105 9.42 0.28 -24.80
C ILE A 105 9.14 0.78 -26.21
N THR A 106 9.41 -0.06 -27.21
CA THR A 106 9.03 0.16 -28.60
C THR A 106 8.28 -1.04 -29.12
N ILE A 107 7.04 -0.82 -29.56
CA ILE A 107 6.13 -1.83 -30.08
C ILE A 107 5.82 -1.48 -31.53
N THR A 108 6.17 -2.39 -32.43
CA THR A 108 5.85 -2.36 -33.86
C THR A 108 5.09 -3.63 -34.22
N PRO A 109 4.49 -3.74 -35.42
CA PRO A 109 3.85 -4.99 -35.84
C PRO A 109 4.77 -6.24 -35.86
N LYS A 110 6.09 -6.05 -35.90
CA LYS A 110 7.07 -7.15 -35.95
C LYS A 110 7.85 -7.34 -34.66
N GLN A 111 7.98 -6.32 -33.81
CA GLN A 111 8.91 -6.35 -32.69
C GLN A 111 8.36 -5.60 -31.48
N PHE A 112 8.56 -6.18 -30.30
CA PHE A 112 8.31 -5.57 -28.99
C PHE A 112 9.63 -5.52 -28.24
N THR A 113 10.29 -4.37 -28.21
CA THR A 113 11.58 -4.18 -27.54
C THR A 113 11.39 -3.47 -26.20
N ILE A 114 12.04 -3.98 -25.16
CA ILE A 114 12.14 -3.37 -23.83
C ILE A 114 13.63 -3.13 -23.54
N VAL A 115 14.00 -1.85 -23.44
CA VAL A 115 15.35 -1.40 -23.10
C VAL A 115 15.38 -0.95 -21.64
N GLY A 116 16.32 -1.47 -20.86
CA GLY A 116 16.55 -1.08 -19.48
C GLY A 116 17.66 -1.91 -18.82
N LYS A 117 18.03 -1.59 -17.59
CA LYS A 117 19.05 -2.34 -16.84
C LYS A 117 18.60 -2.54 -15.39
N GLY A 118 18.84 -3.73 -14.84
CA GLY A 118 18.42 -4.08 -13.48
C GLY A 118 16.93 -3.75 -13.23
N ALA A 119 16.66 -2.88 -12.25
CA ALA A 119 15.31 -2.45 -11.90
C ALA A 119 14.56 -1.78 -13.08
N GLY A 120 15.26 -1.01 -13.92
CA GLY A 120 14.64 -0.36 -15.08
C GLY A 120 14.06 -1.38 -16.07
N LEU A 121 14.83 -2.42 -16.41
CA LEU A 121 14.33 -3.49 -17.29
C LEU A 121 13.15 -4.24 -16.66
N PHE A 122 13.21 -4.48 -15.34
CA PHE A 122 12.12 -5.10 -14.61
C PHE A 122 10.84 -4.25 -14.62
N TYR A 123 10.94 -2.93 -14.41
CA TYR A 123 9.77 -2.04 -14.48
C TYR A 123 9.23 -1.88 -15.91
N GLY A 124 10.09 -1.92 -16.92
CA GLY A 124 9.68 -2.02 -18.31
C GLY A 124 8.89 -3.30 -18.59
N LEU A 125 9.33 -4.43 -18.02
CA LEU A 125 8.58 -5.67 -18.07
C LEU A 125 7.20 -5.54 -17.39
N GLN A 126 7.10 -4.88 -16.23
CA GLN A 126 5.79 -4.67 -15.58
C GLN A 126 4.82 -3.89 -16.47
N SER A 127 5.27 -2.81 -17.12
CA SER A 127 4.44 -2.09 -18.09
C SER A 127 4.07 -2.95 -19.29
N ALA A 128 5.01 -3.74 -19.81
CA ALA A 128 4.73 -4.66 -20.92
C ALA A 128 3.67 -5.71 -20.56
N MET A 129 3.69 -6.25 -19.34
CA MET A 129 2.66 -7.18 -18.86
C MET A 129 1.29 -6.52 -18.74
N GLN A 130 1.23 -5.26 -18.29
CA GLN A 130 -0.04 -4.51 -18.18
C GLN A 130 -0.69 -4.24 -19.55
N LEU A 131 0.11 -4.03 -20.59
CA LEU A 131 -0.32 -3.82 -21.98
C LEU A 131 -0.95 -5.06 -22.63
N MET A 132 -0.75 -6.25 -22.06
CA MET A 132 -1.36 -7.49 -22.57
C MET A 132 -2.82 -7.57 -22.11
N PRO A 133 -3.82 -7.53 -23.03
CA PRO A 133 -5.23 -7.67 -22.66
C PRO A 133 -5.56 -9.09 -22.16
N GLU A 134 -6.58 -9.20 -21.30
CA GLU A 134 -7.07 -10.47 -20.74
C GLU A 134 -7.82 -11.36 -21.76
N SER A 135 -8.09 -10.88 -22.98
CA SER A 135 -9.10 -11.44 -23.89
C SER A 135 -8.61 -12.49 -24.90
N ALA A 136 -7.39 -13.04 -24.75
CA ALA A 136 -7.07 -14.24 -25.51
C ALA A 136 -7.83 -15.41 -24.91
N GLN A 137 -8.76 -16.02 -25.67
CA GLN A 137 -9.16 -17.40 -25.40
C GLN A 137 -7.89 -18.22 -25.14
N LYS A 138 -7.85 -19.09 -24.12
CA LYS A 138 -6.65 -19.89 -23.83
C LYS A 138 -6.13 -20.56 -25.13
N GLY A 139 -4.89 -20.25 -25.52
CA GLY A 139 -4.28 -20.70 -26.79
C GLY A 139 -4.44 -19.75 -27.99
N GLY A 140 -5.10 -18.60 -27.82
CA GLY A 140 -5.29 -17.57 -28.85
C GLY A 140 -4.21 -16.49 -28.87
N SER A 141 -4.17 -15.70 -29.95
CA SER A 141 -3.23 -14.58 -30.08
C SER A 141 -3.66 -13.36 -29.26
N VAL A 142 -2.69 -12.67 -28.66
CA VAL A 142 -2.89 -11.41 -27.93
C VAL A 142 -2.53 -10.24 -28.85
N LEU A 143 -3.43 -9.27 -29.00
CA LEU A 143 -3.19 -8.05 -29.79
C LEU A 143 -2.70 -6.92 -28.87
N ILE A 144 -1.57 -6.32 -29.22
CA ILE A 144 -0.98 -5.21 -28.48
C ILE A 144 -0.76 -4.05 -29.44
N ASN A 145 -1.36 -2.90 -29.15
CA ASN A 145 -1.23 -1.70 -29.99
C ASN A 145 0.23 -1.27 -30.10
N ALA A 146 0.66 -0.90 -31.32
CA ALA A 146 1.99 -0.32 -31.54
C ALA A 146 2.13 1.01 -30.79
N ALA A 147 3.30 1.23 -30.18
CA ALA A 147 3.56 2.39 -29.34
C ALA A 147 5.05 2.60 -29.07
N GLU A 148 5.41 3.81 -28.70
CA GLU A 148 6.68 4.15 -28.06
C GLU A 148 6.39 4.67 -26.64
N ILE A 149 7.08 4.14 -25.64
CA ILE A 149 6.93 4.52 -24.23
C ILE A 149 8.31 4.81 -23.67
N ASN A 150 8.46 5.97 -23.03
CA ASN A 150 9.65 6.34 -22.27
C ASN A 150 9.20 6.60 -20.84
N ASP A 151 9.88 6.00 -19.87
CA ASP A 151 9.42 6.06 -18.49
C ASP A 151 10.55 5.91 -17.47
N TYR A 152 10.36 6.53 -16.31
CA TYR A 152 11.27 6.53 -15.17
C TYR A 152 10.54 7.11 -13.95
N PRO A 153 10.93 6.72 -12.71
CA PRO A 153 10.26 7.19 -11.51
C PRO A 153 10.59 8.66 -11.19
N ARG A 154 9.62 9.36 -10.60
CA ARG A 154 9.82 10.68 -9.97
C ARG A 154 10.61 10.58 -8.65
N PHE A 155 10.35 9.56 -7.83
CA PHE A 155 10.99 9.39 -6.52
C PHE A 155 11.81 8.10 -6.45
N LYS A 156 12.96 8.15 -5.77
CA LYS A 156 13.80 6.98 -5.51
C LYS A 156 13.20 6.05 -4.44
N TYR A 157 12.40 6.59 -3.52
CA TYR A 157 11.69 5.83 -2.49
C TYR A 157 10.18 5.80 -2.77
N ARG A 158 9.64 4.60 -2.96
CA ARG A 158 8.22 4.36 -3.27
C ARG A 158 7.73 3.24 -2.37
N GLY A 159 7.28 3.60 -1.19
CA GLY A 159 7.13 2.65 -0.08
C GLY A 159 5.69 2.21 0.17
N LEU A 160 5.56 1.03 0.75
CA LEU A 160 4.32 0.55 1.34
C LEU A 160 4.65 -0.21 2.62
N HIS A 161 3.99 0.16 3.71
CA HIS A 161 4.22 -0.40 5.03
C HIS A 161 3.23 -1.51 5.37
N LEU A 162 3.68 -2.51 6.14
CA LEU A 162 2.81 -3.52 6.75
C LEU A 162 3.17 -3.71 8.22
N ASP A 163 2.21 -3.43 9.09
CA ASP A 163 2.26 -3.80 10.50
C ASP A 163 1.90 -5.27 10.67
N VAL A 164 2.82 -6.01 11.30
CA VAL A 164 2.61 -7.40 11.70
C VAL A 164 2.62 -7.56 13.23
N GLY A 165 2.97 -6.51 13.97
CA GLY A 165 2.99 -6.46 15.42
C GLY A 165 1.60 -6.62 16.02
N ARG A 166 0.61 -5.84 15.55
CA ARG A 166 -0.79 -5.94 16.01
C ARG A 166 -1.42 -7.25 15.54
N HIS A 167 -1.34 -7.57 14.24
CA HIS A 167 -1.74 -8.86 13.68
C HIS A 167 -0.75 -9.37 12.63
N MET A 168 -0.27 -10.61 12.78
CA MET A 168 0.65 -11.28 11.88
C MET A 168 -0.05 -11.86 10.64
N PHE A 169 0.65 -11.90 9.51
CA PHE A 169 0.17 -12.52 8.26
C PHE A 169 1.07 -13.67 7.78
N PRO A 170 0.53 -14.68 7.07
CA PRO A 170 1.32 -15.79 6.56
C PRO A 170 2.42 -15.34 5.58
N VAL A 171 3.56 -16.04 5.56
CA VAL A 171 4.67 -15.79 4.62
C VAL A 171 4.20 -15.74 3.16
N ALA A 172 3.29 -16.66 2.78
CA ALA A 172 2.70 -16.68 1.45
C ALA A 172 1.95 -15.39 1.10
N PHE A 173 1.27 -14.79 2.08
CA PHE A 173 0.61 -13.50 1.90
C PHE A 173 1.61 -12.35 1.79
N VAL A 174 2.65 -12.32 2.62
CA VAL A 174 3.71 -11.30 2.52
C VAL A 174 4.38 -11.34 1.13
N LYS A 175 4.60 -12.54 0.57
CA LYS A 175 5.07 -12.70 -0.82
C LYS A 175 4.06 -12.16 -1.85
N LYS A 176 2.77 -12.45 -1.69
CA LYS A 176 1.71 -11.87 -2.53
C LYS A 176 1.66 -10.34 -2.45
N TYR A 177 1.89 -9.78 -1.26
CA TYR A 177 1.96 -8.34 -1.02
C TYR A 177 3.13 -7.70 -1.79
N ILE A 178 4.31 -8.33 -1.74
CA ILE A 178 5.49 -7.94 -2.53
C ILE A 178 5.23 -8.06 -4.05
N ASP A 179 4.51 -9.09 -4.50
CA ASP A 179 4.10 -9.21 -5.89
C ASP A 179 3.25 -8.01 -6.33
N LEU A 180 2.22 -7.65 -5.53
CA LEU A 180 1.38 -6.47 -5.77
C LEU A 180 2.21 -5.18 -5.82
N MET A 181 3.12 -4.97 -4.86
CA MET A 181 3.99 -3.79 -4.84
C MET A 181 4.84 -3.70 -6.11
N SER A 182 5.48 -4.81 -6.50
CA SER A 182 6.40 -4.84 -7.64
C SER A 182 5.67 -4.62 -8.98
N GLN A 183 4.46 -5.17 -9.14
CA GLN A 183 3.64 -5.00 -10.35
C GLN A 183 3.25 -3.53 -10.61
N TYR A 184 3.14 -2.75 -9.54
CA TYR A 184 2.84 -1.33 -9.58
C TYR A 184 4.04 -0.46 -9.19
N LYS A 185 5.25 -0.99 -9.40
CA LYS A 185 6.53 -0.27 -9.35
C LYS A 185 6.85 0.43 -8.02
N LEU A 186 6.24 -0.01 -6.91
CA LEU A 186 6.74 0.32 -5.58
C LEU A 186 8.06 -0.45 -5.35
N ASN A 187 8.94 0.05 -4.48
CA ASN A 187 10.29 -0.50 -4.33
C ASN A 187 10.81 -0.60 -2.89
N ASN A 188 10.05 -0.11 -1.90
CA ASN A 188 10.43 -0.23 -0.49
C ASN A 188 9.28 -0.86 0.30
N PHE A 189 9.52 -2.05 0.86
CA PHE A 189 8.63 -2.72 1.79
C PHE A 189 9.07 -2.39 3.21
N HIS A 190 8.33 -1.49 3.86
CA HIS A 190 8.56 -1.13 5.25
C HIS A 190 7.82 -2.14 6.15
N TRP A 191 8.56 -2.93 6.92
CA TRP A 191 8.01 -4.06 7.66
C TRP A 191 8.09 -3.83 9.16
N HIS A 192 6.95 -3.51 9.76
CA HIS A 192 6.81 -3.19 11.18
C HIS A 192 6.64 -4.46 12.02
N LEU A 193 7.77 -4.92 12.58
CA LEU A 193 7.94 -6.27 13.13
C LEU A 193 7.67 -6.37 14.64
N THR A 194 7.58 -5.26 15.35
CA THR A 194 7.52 -5.24 16.82
C THR A 194 6.57 -4.16 17.30
N GLU A 195 5.71 -4.52 18.24
CA GLU A 195 4.81 -3.58 18.94
C GLU A 195 4.45 -4.14 20.33
N ASP A 196 3.82 -3.33 21.15
CA ASP A 196 3.20 -3.59 22.44
C ASP A 196 2.36 -4.86 22.47
N GLN A 197 1.62 -5.14 21.39
CA GLN A 197 0.74 -6.32 21.29
C GLN A 197 1.43 -7.53 20.65
N GLY A 198 2.71 -7.41 20.23
CA GLY A 198 3.54 -8.56 19.94
C GLY A 198 4.86 -8.31 19.23
N TRP A 199 5.81 -9.18 19.54
CA TRP A 199 7.11 -9.28 18.89
C TRP A 199 7.11 -10.38 17.82
N ARG A 200 7.46 -10.06 16.57
CA ARG A 200 7.21 -10.95 15.42
C ARG A 200 8.45 -11.46 14.70
N ILE A 201 9.66 -11.21 15.20
CA ILE A 201 10.89 -11.71 14.56
C ILE A 201 11.73 -12.54 15.53
N GLU A 202 12.23 -13.68 15.08
CA GLU A 202 13.15 -14.49 15.87
C GLU A 202 14.51 -13.79 16.07
N ILE A 203 14.88 -13.59 17.34
CA ILE A 203 16.21 -13.16 17.77
C ILE A 203 16.81 -14.26 18.63
N LYS A 204 17.83 -14.94 18.13
CA LYS A 204 18.39 -16.16 18.75
C LYS A 204 19.01 -15.87 20.11
N LYS A 205 19.66 -14.71 20.25
CA LYS A 205 20.25 -14.26 21.52
C LYS A 205 19.20 -13.99 22.60
N TYR A 206 17.96 -13.64 22.22
CA TYR A 206 16.88 -13.26 23.13
C TYR A 206 15.61 -14.09 22.88
N PRO A 207 15.61 -15.40 23.17
CA PRO A 207 14.52 -16.30 22.79
C PRO A 207 13.19 -15.99 23.47
N LYS A 208 13.18 -15.26 24.61
CA LYS A 208 11.91 -14.88 25.26
C LYS A 208 11.11 -13.86 24.45
N LEU A 209 11.73 -13.13 23.52
CA LEU A 209 11.01 -12.22 22.63
C LEU A 209 9.95 -12.96 21.82
N THR A 210 10.24 -14.19 21.37
CA THR A 210 9.26 -15.01 20.65
C THR A 210 8.56 -16.01 21.55
N SER A 211 9.19 -16.56 22.60
CA SER A 211 8.52 -17.51 23.49
C SER A 211 7.51 -16.86 24.45
N ILE A 212 7.64 -15.56 24.71
CA ILE A 212 6.71 -14.75 25.55
C ILE A 212 6.15 -13.60 24.72
N GLY A 213 7.01 -12.71 24.21
CA GLY A 213 6.61 -11.46 23.58
C GLY A 213 5.76 -11.61 22.30
N SER A 214 5.75 -12.80 21.68
CA SER A 214 4.90 -13.06 20.51
C SER A 214 3.46 -13.49 20.86
N SER A 215 3.14 -13.66 22.14
CA SER A 215 1.87 -14.23 22.60
C SER A 215 1.11 -13.29 23.54
N ARG A 216 -0.18 -13.13 23.30
CA ARG A 216 -1.12 -12.42 24.21
C ARG A 216 -2.35 -13.28 24.48
N ASN A 217 -2.96 -13.15 25.66
CA ASN A 217 -4.03 -14.04 26.13
C ASN A 217 -5.41 -13.76 25.50
N GLY A 218 -5.52 -12.68 24.74
CA GLY A 218 -6.77 -12.25 24.13
C GLY A 218 -6.56 -10.98 23.32
N THR A 219 -7.57 -10.63 22.53
CA THR A 219 -7.60 -9.38 21.77
C THR A 219 -8.93 -8.67 22.01
N ILE A 220 -8.86 -7.35 22.17
CA ILE A 220 -10.02 -6.47 22.27
C ILE A 220 -11.04 -6.69 21.13
N ILE A 221 -12.33 -6.63 21.46
CA ILE A 221 -13.46 -6.70 20.53
C ILE A 221 -14.00 -5.29 20.30
N GLY A 222 -14.17 -4.92 19.03
CA GLY A 222 -14.64 -3.57 18.64
C GLY A 222 -13.55 -2.50 18.76
N ASN A 223 -13.93 -1.25 18.55
CA ASN A 223 -13.04 -0.10 18.69
C ASN A 223 -12.68 0.17 20.16
N TYR A 224 -11.42 0.56 20.42
CA TYR A 224 -10.97 0.97 21.76
C TYR A 224 -11.94 1.98 22.42
N PRO A 225 -12.32 1.84 23.71
CA PRO A 225 -11.79 0.90 24.71
C PRO A 225 -12.36 -0.53 24.64
N GLY A 226 -13.19 -0.83 23.64
CA GLY A 226 -13.70 -2.16 23.34
C GLY A 226 -14.99 -2.49 24.08
N THR A 227 -15.70 -3.50 23.58
CA THR A 227 -16.91 -4.05 24.22
C THR A 227 -16.66 -5.40 24.88
N GLY A 228 -15.46 -5.97 24.73
CA GLY A 228 -15.10 -7.28 25.22
C GLY A 228 -13.68 -7.66 24.83
N ASN A 229 -13.28 -8.86 25.26
CA ASN A 229 -12.04 -9.52 24.88
C ASN A 229 -12.43 -10.89 24.32
N ASP A 230 -11.81 -11.32 23.23
CA ASP A 230 -12.15 -12.62 22.62
C ASP A 230 -11.68 -13.83 23.44
N ASN A 231 -10.80 -13.63 24.43
CA ASN A 231 -10.20 -14.66 25.28
C ASN A 231 -9.48 -15.76 24.48
N ILE A 232 -9.03 -15.44 23.26
CA ILE A 232 -8.29 -16.35 22.40
C ILE A 232 -6.81 -16.01 22.47
N VAL A 233 -6.00 -16.97 22.91
CA VAL A 233 -4.53 -16.82 22.88
C VAL A 233 -4.08 -16.58 21.44
N TYR A 234 -3.55 -15.39 21.18
CA TYR A 234 -3.00 -14.99 19.89
C TYR A 234 -1.48 -15.09 19.95
N LYS A 235 -0.87 -15.86 19.03
CA LYS A 235 0.57 -16.11 18.99
C LYS A 235 1.10 -16.20 17.56
N GLY A 236 2.39 -15.88 17.36
CA GLY A 236 3.07 -16.07 16.08
C GLY A 236 4.24 -15.10 15.88
N PHE A 237 5.27 -15.57 15.17
CA PHE A 237 6.44 -14.80 14.76
C PHE A 237 7.06 -15.44 13.51
N TYR A 238 7.87 -14.67 12.76
CA TYR A 238 8.67 -15.14 11.65
C TYR A 238 10.02 -15.66 12.16
N THR A 239 10.37 -16.88 11.78
CA THR A 239 11.72 -17.41 11.97
C THR A 239 12.73 -16.65 11.12
N GLN A 240 14.01 -16.69 11.47
CA GLN A 240 15.04 -16.06 10.66
C GLN A 240 15.11 -16.60 9.23
N ASP A 241 14.77 -17.88 9.02
CA ASP A 241 14.80 -18.48 7.69
C ASP A 241 13.61 -18.03 6.83
N GLU A 242 12.42 -17.86 7.43
CA GLU A 242 11.28 -17.24 6.74
C GLU A 242 11.56 -15.78 6.38
N VAL A 243 12.22 -15.03 7.27
CA VAL A 243 12.66 -13.65 6.99
C VAL A 243 13.63 -13.63 5.80
N LYS A 244 14.66 -14.49 5.79
CA LYS A 244 15.60 -14.59 4.66
C LYS A 244 14.90 -14.95 3.36
N ASP A 245 13.94 -15.87 3.40
CA ASP A 245 13.14 -16.27 2.24
C ASP A 245 12.31 -15.10 1.69
N ILE A 246 11.66 -14.32 2.56
CA ILE A 246 10.93 -13.10 2.18
C ILE A 246 11.88 -12.05 1.58
N VAL A 247 13.01 -11.78 2.23
CA VAL A 247 14.01 -10.80 1.75
C VAL A 247 14.59 -11.22 0.40
N ALA A 248 14.90 -12.50 0.21
CA ALA A 248 15.35 -13.03 -1.06
C ALA A 248 14.28 -12.89 -2.14
N TYR A 249 13.02 -13.19 -1.81
CA TYR A 249 11.86 -13.05 -2.70
C TYR A 249 11.60 -11.59 -3.13
N ALA A 250 11.78 -10.65 -2.20
CA ALA A 250 11.67 -9.20 -2.41
C ALA A 250 12.80 -8.65 -3.28
N THR A 251 14.06 -9.00 -2.97
CA THR A 251 15.25 -8.61 -3.75
C THR A 251 15.10 -9.02 -5.21
N GLN A 252 14.56 -10.22 -5.40
CA GLN A 252 14.23 -10.79 -6.68
C GLN A 252 13.24 -9.94 -7.51
N ARG A 253 12.48 -9.04 -6.89
CA ARG A 253 11.50 -8.15 -7.51
C ARG A 253 11.90 -6.68 -7.40
N PHE A 254 13.18 -6.42 -7.12
CA PHE A 254 13.71 -5.07 -6.88
C PHE A 254 12.95 -4.32 -5.77
N ILE A 255 12.47 -5.07 -4.77
CA ILE A 255 11.89 -4.52 -3.54
C ILE A 255 12.94 -4.60 -2.44
N ASN A 256 13.31 -3.44 -1.89
CA ASN A 256 14.09 -3.33 -0.68
C ASN A 256 13.21 -3.58 0.55
N VAL A 257 13.62 -4.44 1.47
CA VAL A 257 12.87 -4.71 2.72
C VAL A 257 13.54 -3.96 3.86
N ILE A 258 12.82 -3.00 4.44
CA ILE A 258 13.28 -2.17 5.55
C ILE A 258 12.62 -2.71 6.82
N PRO A 259 13.38 -3.33 7.73
CA PRO A 259 12.84 -3.75 9.01
C PRO A 259 12.63 -2.53 9.92
N GLU A 260 11.55 -2.56 10.68
CA GLU A 260 11.35 -1.66 11.81
C GLU A 260 11.35 -2.44 13.12
N ILE A 261 12.21 -1.99 14.02
CA ILE A 261 12.22 -2.40 15.44
C ILE A 261 11.94 -1.14 16.25
N GLU A 262 10.74 -1.05 16.78
CA GLU A 262 10.23 0.11 17.51
C GLU A 262 11.03 0.40 18.79
N LEU A 263 11.38 1.66 18.98
CA LEU A 263 12.06 2.15 20.19
C LEU A 263 11.95 3.68 20.36
N PRO A 264 11.99 4.21 21.60
CA PRO A 264 11.91 3.48 22.86
C PRO A 264 10.46 3.16 23.28
N GLY A 265 9.46 3.80 22.65
CA GLY A 265 8.04 3.49 22.79
C GLY A 265 7.68 2.10 22.26
N HIS A 266 6.38 1.78 22.23
CA HIS A 266 5.86 0.60 21.53
C HIS A 266 6.56 -0.74 21.87
N SER A 267 6.95 -0.89 23.14
CA SER A 267 7.92 -1.91 23.59
C SER A 267 7.37 -2.89 24.63
N SER A 268 6.07 -2.87 24.93
CA SER A 268 5.47 -3.73 25.96
C SER A 268 5.73 -5.23 25.71
N ALA A 269 5.77 -5.69 24.46
CA ALA A 269 6.06 -7.10 24.16
C ALA A 269 7.49 -7.52 24.56
N ALA A 270 8.47 -6.63 24.36
CA ALA A 270 9.85 -6.86 24.76
C ALA A 270 10.00 -6.77 26.29
N ILE A 271 9.35 -5.79 26.92
CA ILE A 271 9.32 -5.63 28.39
C ILE A 271 8.63 -6.82 29.07
N ALA A 272 7.57 -7.39 28.48
CA ALA A 272 6.95 -8.61 29.00
C ALA A 272 7.90 -9.81 28.95
N ALA A 273 8.73 -9.90 27.92
CA ALA A 273 9.74 -10.96 27.79
C ALA A 273 10.94 -10.77 28.72
N TYR A 274 11.36 -9.52 28.93
CA TYR A 274 12.50 -9.10 29.74
C TYR A 274 12.13 -7.86 30.59
N PRO A 275 11.50 -8.06 31.77
CA PRO A 275 11.01 -6.96 32.61
C PRO A 275 12.05 -5.92 33.00
N GLU A 276 13.33 -6.32 33.08
CA GLU A 276 14.48 -5.44 33.36
C GLU A 276 14.72 -4.33 32.32
N LEU A 277 13.97 -4.34 31.21
CA LEU A 277 13.97 -3.29 30.20
C LEU A 277 13.02 -2.11 30.55
N SER A 278 12.22 -2.23 31.61
CA SER A 278 11.33 -1.17 32.14
C SER A 278 12.03 -0.35 33.22
N CYS A 279 11.59 0.91 33.41
CA CYS A 279 11.94 1.70 34.60
C CYS A 279 11.51 1.03 35.91
N PHE A 280 10.46 0.22 35.86
CA PHE A 280 9.82 -0.40 37.01
C PHE A 280 9.60 -1.90 36.74
N PRO A 281 10.65 -2.74 36.74
CA PRO A 281 10.56 -4.15 36.35
C PRO A 281 9.56 -4.96 37.19
N ASP A 282 9.44 -4.65 38.48
CA ASP A 282 8.56 -5.35 39.42
C ASP A 282 7.13 -4.80 39.47
N ARG A 283 6.85 -3.71 38.73
CA ARG A 283 5.51 -3.12 38.65
C ARG A 283 4.68 -3.87 37.61
N ASP A 284 3.52 -4.38 38.03
CA ASP A 284 2.51 -4.98 37.15
C ASP A 284 2.22 -4.05 35.95
N THR A 285 2.01 -4.60 34.75
CA THR A 285 1.60 -3.79 33.59
C THR A 285 0.31 -3.03 33.90
N PHE A 286 0.31 -1.72 33.64
CA PHE A 286 -0.89 -0.90 33.82
C PHE A 286 -1.98 -1.32 32.81
N ILE A 287 -3.16 -1.66 33.33
CA ILE A 287 -4.34 -2.01 32.56
C ILE A 287 -5.47 -1.11 33.03
N SER A 288 -6.00 -0.27 32.15
CA SER A 288 -7.11 0.62 32.49
C SER A 288 -8.35 -0.19 32.91
N ASP A 289 -9.11 0.30 33.90
CA ASP A 289 -10.38 -0.29 34.32
C ASP A 289 -11.42 -0.38 33.19
N ARG A 290 -11.26 0.45 32.15
CA ARG A 290 -12.11 0.43 30.95
C ARG A 290 -11.70 -0.63 29.93
N THR A 291 -10.55 -1.28 30.12
CA THR A 291 -10.02 -2.28 29.21
C THR A 291 -10.35 -3.68 29.71
N THR A 292 -11.00 -4.46 28.86
CA THR A 292 -11.27 -5.88 29.13
C THR A 292 -9.99 -6.70 28.94
N TRP A 293 -9.75 -7.68 29.83
CA TRP A 293 -8.47 -8.37 29.93
C TRP A 293 -8.65 -9.86 30.16
N ALA A 294 -7.92 -10.68 29.40
CA ALA A 294 -7.85 -12.12 29.58
C ALA A 294 -6.54 -12.53 30.29
N GLY A 295 -6.63 -13.51 31.19
CA GLY A 295 -5.47 -14.06 31.90
C GLY A 295 -4.96 -13.20 33.07
N SER A 296 -3.70 -13.40 33.45
CA SER A 296 -3.08 -12.75 34.61
C SER A 296 -2.95 -11.24 34.43
N ARG A 297 -3.17 -10.49 35.51
CA ARG A 297 -2.83 -9.05 35.62
C ARG A 297 -1.54 -8.81 36.43
N LYS A 298 -0.78 -9.87 36.72
CA LYS A 298 0.44 -9.83 37.52
C LYS A 298 1.70 -9.91 36.66
N GLY A 299 2.72 -9.17 37.04
CA GLY A 299 3.96 -8.99 36.29
C GLY A 299 3.77 -8.18 35.00
N LYS A 300 4.83 -8.14 34.19
CA LYS A 300 4.79 -7.54 32.85
C LYS A 300 4.02 -8.43 31.88
N GLN A 301 3.15 -7.83 31.09
CA GLN A 301 2.25 -8.50 30.16
C GLN A 301 2.31 -7.87 28.77
N VAL A 302 2.13 -8.71 27.74
CA VAL A 302 1.92 -8.25 26.36
C VAL A 302 0.52 -7.63 26.26
N GLN A 303 0.40 -6.47 25.61
CA GLN A 303 -0.85 -5.72 25.56
C GLN A 303 -1.92 -6.44 24.74
N GLN A 304 -3.19 -6.27 25.16
CA GLN A 304 -4.37 -6.90 24.54
C GLN A 304 -5.32 -5.90 23.88
N SER A 305 -5.06 -4.61 24.08
CA SER A 305 -5.79 -3.48 23.50
C SER A 305 -4.87 -2.63 22.63
N TRP A 306 -5.42 -1.57 22.06
CA TRP A 306 -4.72 -0.63 21.18
C TRP A 306 -4.46 0.69 21.91
N GLY A 307 -3.45 1.42 21.46
CA GLY A 307 -3.12 2.76 21.95
C GLY A 307 -1.67 2.87 22.38
N VAL A 308 -1.40 3.91 23.16
CA VAL A 308 -0.06 4.31 23.60
C VAL A 308 0.11 3.99 25.08
N TYR A 309 1.20 3.31 25.43
CA TYR A 309 1.46 2.83 26.79
C TYR A 309 2.67 3.53 27.42
N GLN A 310 2.56 3.86 28.71
CA GLN A 310 3.57 4.63 29.44
C GLN A 310 4.85 3.85 29.76
N ASP A 311 4.77 2.51 29.76
CA ASP A 311 5.90 1.65 30.09
C ASP A 311 6.74 1.41 28.85
N VAL A 312 7.83 2.16 28.75
CA VAL A 312 8.74 2.19 27.60
C VAL A 312 10.14 1.74 28.02
N PHE A 313 11.03 1.52 27.05
CA PHE A 313 12.40 1.14 27.35
C PHE A 313 13.10 2.16 28.27
N VAL A 314 13.69 1.67 29.36
CA VAL A 314 14.55 2.49 30.22
C VAL A 314 15.88 2.77 29.51
N PRO A 315 16.42 4.00 29.51
CA PRO A 315 17.71 4.36 28.88
C PRO A 315 18.93 3.84 29.67
N SER A 316 18.96 2.55 29.99
CA SER A 316 20.04 1.90 30.74
C SER A 316 21.07 1.22 29.84
N GLU A 317 22.28 1.01 30.35
CA GLU A 317 23.31 0.21 29.66
C GLU A 317 22.85 -1.21 29.33
N ASN A 318 21.99 -1.80 30.18
CA ASN A 318 21.43 -3.12 29.93
C ASN A 318 20.51 -3.08 28.70
N THR A 319 19.64 -2.07 28.61
CA THR A 319 18.74 -1.85 27.48
C THR A 319 19.52 -1.62 26.19
N PHE A 320 20.56 -0.79 26.21
CA PHE A 320 21.37 -0.55 25.01
C PHE A 320 22.06 -1.85 24.55
N LYS A 321 22.68 -2.63 25.44
CA LYS A 321 23.28 -3.93 25.07
C LYS A 321 22.26 -4.93 24.55
N PHE A 322 21.04 -4.90 25.10
CA PHE A 322 19.92 -5.69 24.62
C PHE A 322 19.61 -5.31 23.16
N LEU A 323 19.33 -4.03 22.90
CA LEU A 323 18.99 -3.51 21.57
C LEU A 323 20.11 -3.68 20.55
N GLU A 324 21.36 -3.43 20.93
CA GLU A 324 22.54 -3.67 20.09
C GLU A 324 22.63 -5.14 19.64
N GLY A 325 22.33 -6.09 20.56
CA GLY A 325 22.28 -7.51 20.24
C GLY A 325 21.11 -7.90 19.32
N VAL A 326 19.94 -7.27 19.48
CA VAL A 326 18.80 -7.44 18.56
C VAL A 326 19.18 -6.91 17.18
N LEU A 327 19.69 -5.69 17.11
CA LEU A 327 20.03 -5.00 15.87
C LEU A 327 21.15 -5.70 15.12
N ASP A 328 22.11 -6.34 15.80
CA ASP A 328 23.13 -7.18 15.14
C ASP A 328 22.51 -8.33 14.35
N GLU A 329 21.53 -9.04 14.92
CA GLU A 329 20.84 -10.12 14.22
C GLU A 329 19.93 -9.58 13.11
N VAL A 330 19.20 -8.48 13.35
CA VAL A 330 18.36 -7.83 12.32
C VAL A 330 19.20 -7.37 11.13
N ILE A 331 20.28 -6.62 11.34
CA ILE A 331 21.14 -6.11 10.26
C ILE A 331 21.76 -7.26 9.44
N ALA A 332 21.98 -8.43 10.04
CA ALA A 332 22.46 -9.60 9.31
C ALA A 332 21.39 -10.23 8.39
N LEU A 333 20.10 -10.09 8.72
CA LEU A 333 18.98 -10.63 7.95
C LEU A 333 18.53 -9.70 6.81
N PHE A 334 18.67 -8.39 7.01
CA PHE A 334 18.17 -7.38 6.08
C PHE A 334 19.32 -6.63 5.40
N PRO A 335 19.54 -6.80 4.08
CA PRO A 335 20.62 -6.13 3.36
C PRO A 335 20.38 -4.63 3.13
N SER A 336 19.18 -4.13 3.46
CA SER A 336 18.79 -2.71 3.31
C SER A 336 19.84 -1.78 3.91
N LYS A 337 20.10 -0.65 3.23
CA LYS A 337 20.89 0.44 3.81
C LYS A 337 20.20 1.01 5.05
N TYR A 338 18.87 1.07 5.01
CA TYR A 338 18.03 1.67 6.05
C TYR A 338 17.52 0.61 7.04
N ILE A 339 17.55 0.97 8.31
CA ILE A 339 16.83 0.32 9.41
C ILE A 339 15.88 1.36 9.99
N HIS A 340 14.58 1.05 10.07
CA HIS A 340 13.64 1.93 10.74
C HIS A 340 13.69 1.65 12.25
N ILE A 341 13.77 2.69 13.06
CA ILE A 341 13.87 2.59 14.52
C ILE A 341 12.61 3.11 15.22
N GLY A 342 11.59 3.48 14.45
CA GLY A 342 10.36 4.06 14.96
C GLY A 342 10.61 5.43 15.60
N GLY A 343 10.32 5.54 16.89
CA GLY A 343 10.54 6.75 17.69
C GLY A 343 9.29 7.57 17.95
N ASP A 344 8.14 7.09 17.51
CA ASP A 344 6.82 7.68 17.70
C ASP A 344 6.27 7.41 19.10
N GLU A 345 5.31 8.25 19.47
CA GLU A 345 4.41 8.11 20.63
C GLU A 345 5.08 7.63 21.94
N SER A 346 6.35 7.97 22.21
CA SER A 346 7.07 7.52 23.40
C SER A 346 6.72 8.37 24.62
N PRO A 347 5.89 7.89 25.58
CA PRO A 347 5.45 8.72 26.69
C PRO A 347 6.56 8.88 27.73
N LYS A 348 6.52 10.00 28.47
CA LYS A 348 7.62 10.40 29.37
C LYS A 348 7.31 10.15 30.85
N GLU A 349 6.11 9.68 31.17
CA GLU A 349 5.59 9.57 32.53
C GLU A 349 6.46 8.67 33.41
N PHE A 350 6.85 7.48 32.91
CA PHE A 350 7.68 6.57 33.69
C PHE A 350 9.14 7.03 33.78
N TRP A 351 9.63 7.81 32.82
CA TRP A 351 10.95 8.46 32.91
C TRP A 351 10.95 9.63 33.92
N LYS A 352 9.84 10.38 34.01
CA LYS A 352 9.63 11.43 35.03
C LYS A 352 9.63 10.85 36.44
N GLU A 353 8.98 9.70 36.62
CA GLU A 353 8.90 9.03 37.93
C GLU A 353 10.20 8.30 38.31
N SER A 354 10.97 7.81 37.34
CA SER A 354 12.16 6.99 37.58
C SER A 354 13.33 7.79 38.13
N GLU A 355 13.78 7.49 39.36
CA GLU A 355 14.99 8.07 39.96
C GLU A 355 16.23 7.84 39.08
N PHE A 356 16.32 6.68 38.42
CA PHE A 356 17.39 6.37 37.47
C PHE A 356 17.39 7.37 36.29
N CYS A 357 16.25 7.58 35.65
CA CYS A 357 16.14 8.48 34.50
C CYS A 357 16.43 9.93 34.91
N GLN A 358 15.87 10.38 36.04
CA GLN A 358 16.12 11.73 36.57
C GLN A 358 17.59 11.94 36.92
N SER A 359 18.27 10.93 37.46
CA SER A 359 19.71 10.97 37.72
C SER A 359 20.54 10.99 36.45
N LEU A 360 20.12 10.25 35.41
CA LEU A 360 20.78 10.23 34.12
C LEU A 360 20.66 11.56 33.39
N ILE A 361 19.49 12.20 33.41
CA ILE A 361 19.26 13.56 32.88
C ILE A 361 20.25 14.54 33.51
N LYS A 362 20.33 14.55 34.85
CA LYS A 362 21.28 15.42 35.58
C LYS A 362 22.74 15.12 35.23
N LYS A 363 23.11 13.83 35.17
CA LYS A 363 24.48 13.39 34.86
C LYS A 363 24.93 13.82 33.47
N LEU A 364 24.02 13.76 32.50
CA LEU A 364 24.29 14.12 31.10
C LEU A 364 24.06 15.60 30.82
N GLY A 365 23.51 16.36 31.77
CA GLY A 365 23.20 17.79 31.60
C GLY A 365 22.05 18.03 30.60
N LEU A 366 21.12 17.08 30.48
CA LEU A 366 19.94 17.20 29.62
C LEU A 366 18.88 18.08 30.28
N LYS A 367 18.05 18.76 29.49
CA LYS A 367 16.98 19.63 29.99
C LYS A 367 15.82 18.86 30.60
N ASP A 368 15.37 17.80 29.94
CA ASP A 368 14.16 17.06 30.28
C ASP A 368 14.15 15.66 29.64
N GLU A 369 13.01 14.96 29.75
CA GLU A 369 12.81 13.63 29.18
C GLU A 369 12.70 13.60 27.64
N HIS A 370 12.45 14.74 26.99
CA HIS A 370 12.48 14.81 25.52
C HIS A 370 13.93 14.75 25.03
N GLU A 371 14.82 15.53 25.65
CA GLU A 371 16.27 15.41 25.36
C GLU A 371 16.83 14.04 25.77
N LEU A 372 16.22 13.36 26.75
CA LEU A 372 16.55 11.97 27.08
C LEU A 372 16.16 10.98 25.97
N GLN A 373 15.03 11.19 25.29
CA GLN A 373 14.67 10.43 24.09
C GLN A 373 15.69 10.68 22.98
N SER A 374 16.07 11.94 22.73
CA SER A 374 17.08 12.28 21.72
C SER A 374 18.41 11.58 22.01
N TYR A 375 18.84 11.56 23.27
CA TYR A 375 20.02 10.79 23.69
C TYR A 375 19.88 9.29 23.37
N PHE A 376 18.72 8.68 23.65
CA PHE A 376 18.45 7.28 23.33
C PHE A 376 18.59 7.02 21.83
N ILE A 377 17.91 7.83 21.01
CA ILE A 377 17.90 7.71 19.56
C ILE A 377 19.30 7.91 18.98
N GLN A 378 20.03 8.96 19.39
CA GLN A 378 21.40 9.22 18.93
C GLN A 378 22.37 8.09 19.28
N ARG A 379 22.18 7.42 20.43
CA ARG A 379 23.01 6.27 20.80
C ARG A 379 22.78 5.07 19.89
N ILE A 380 21.52 4.75 19.60
CA ILE A 380 21.16 3.66 18.67
C ILE A 380 21.60 4.01 17.24
N GLU A 381 21.39 5.25 16.81
CA GLU A 381 21.78 5.73 15.49
C GLU A 381 23.30 5.64 15.29
N LYS A 382 24.10 6.07 16.27
CA LYS A 382 25.56 5.90 16.25
C LYS A 382 25.97 4.42 16.12
N TYR A 383 25.26 3.52 16.81
CA TYR A 383 25.53 2.08 16.71
C TYR A 383 25.24 1.56 15.30
N ILE A 384 24.06 1.86 14.75
CA ILE A 384 23.63 1.46 13.40
C ILE A 384 24.56 2.04 12.33
N ASN A 385 24.94 3.32 12.45
CA ASN A 385 25.92 3.97 11.58
C ASN A 385 27.29 3.27 11.64
N GLY A 386 27.73 2.85 12.83
CA GLY A 386 28.95 2.06 13.03
C GLY A 386 28.93 0.69 12.33
N LYS A 387 27.75 0.19 11.94
CA LYS A 387 27.55 -1.03 11.16
C LYS A 387 27.38 -0.76 9.65
N GLY A 388 27.61 0.48 9.21
CA GLY A 388 27.49 0.89 7.81
C GLY A 388 26.05 1.05 7.32
N ARG A 389 25.10 1.24 8.23
CA ARG A 389 23.67 1.42 7.95
C ARG A 389 23.24 2.86 8.27
N SER A 390 22.02 3.23 7.90
CA SER A 390 21.41 4.53 8.21
C SER A 390 20.04 4.31 8.85
N ILE A 391 19.58 5.25 9.68
CA ILE A 391 18.26 5.14 10.30
C ILE A 391 17.18 5.84 9.48
N ILE A 392 15.95 5.34 9.61
CA ILE A 392 14.72 6.10 9.41
C ILE A 392 14.00 6.16 10.76
N GLY A 393 13.40 7.28 11.10
CA GLY A 393 12.50 7.39 12.26
C GLY A 393 11.30 8.29 11.98
N TRP A 394 10.23 8.09 12.73
CA TRP A 394 9.03 8.93 12.69
C TRP A 394 9.35 10.37 13.09
N ASP A 395 8.58 11.35 12.63
CA ASP A 395 8.92 12.77 12.77
C ASP A 395 9.12 13.27 14.22
N GLU A 396 8.68 12.53 15.23
CA GLU A 396 9.05 12.69 16.63
C GLU A 396 10.56 12.69 16.90
N ILE A 397 11.38 12.02 16.07
CA ILE A 397 12.85 12.02 16.26
C ILE A 397 13.47 13.42 16.05
N LEU A 398 12.70 14.38 15.51
CA LEU A 398 13.07 15.81 15.48
C LEU A 398 13.19 16.41 16.90
N GLU A 399 12.45 15.87 17.86
CA GLU A 399 12.42 16.38 19.24
C GLU A 399 13.82 16.24 19.87
N GLY A 400 14.38 17.37 20.32
CA GLY A 400 15.71 17.48 20.94
C GLY A 400 16.92 17.32 19.99
N GLY A 401 16.68 17.32 18.68
CA GLY A 401 17.72 17.46 17.65
C GLY A 401 18.04 16.17 16.89
N LEU A 402 18.05 16.27 15.56
CA LEU A 402 18.32 15.15 14.67
C LEU A 402 19.80 14.78 14.64
N ALA A 403 20.05 13.49 14.51
CA ALA A 403 21.37 13.02 14.18
C ALA A 403 21.69 13.26 12.69
N PRO A 404 22.93 13.64 12.31
CA PRO A 404 23.26 14.17 10.97
C PRO A 404 22.88 13.29 9.78
N ASN A 405 22.77 11.97 9.96
CA ASN A 405 22.47 11.02 8.88
C ASN A 405 21.05 10.44 8.96
N ALA A 406 20.20 10.93 9.87
CA ALA A 406 18.84 10.47 10.02
C ALA A 406 17.97 10.85 8.82
N THR A 407 17.16 9.91 8.36
CA THR A 407 16.04 10.16 7.44
C THR A 407 14.75 10.25 8.25
N VAL A 408 13.91 11.24 7.97
CA VAL A 408 12.67 11.48 8.71
C VAL A 408 11.47 10.95 7.93
N MET A 409 10.58 10.22 8.59
CA MET A 409 9.30 9.78 8.06
C MET A 409 8.16 10.62 8.64
N SER A 410 7.57 11.51 7.84
CA SER A 410 6.59 12.50 8.29
C SER A 410 5.17 11.93 8.26
N TRP A 411 4.56 11.72 9.43
CA TRP A 411 3.26 11.06 9.54
C TRP A 411 2.17 11.94 10.16
N ARG A 412 2.52 12.87 11.06
CA ARG A 412 1.59 13.79 11.75
C ARG A 412 1.20 14.99 10.87
N GLY A 413 1.02 14.74 9.57
CA GLY A 413 0.94 15.76 8.53
C GLY A 413 2.28 15.99 7.84
N THR A 414 2.44 17.17 7.23
CA THR A 414 3.61 17.51 6.41
C THR A 414 4.65 18.37 7.13
N ASP A 415 4.31 18.93 8.29
CA ASP A 415 5.12 19.95 8.96
C ASP A 415 6.46 19.38 9.45
N GLY A 416 6.46 18.17 10.00
CA GLY A 416 7.69 17.46 10.41
C GLY A 416 8.64 17.25 9.23
N GLY A 417 8.12 16.78 8.09
CA GLY A 417 8.89 16.63 6.85
C GLY A 417 9.44 17.95 6.32
N ILE A 418 8.64 19.03 6.34
CA ILE A 418 9.11 20.36 5.92
C ILE A 418 10.23 20.85 6.84
N ALA A 419 10.10 20.66 8.15
CA ALA A 419 11.11 21.06 9.13
C ALA A 419 12.41 20.27 8.97
N ALA A 420 12.34 18.97 8.70
CA ALA A 420 13.50 18.11 8.45
C ALA A 420 14.22 18.47 7.15
N ALA A 421 13.48 18.70 6.06
CA ALA A 421 14.05 19.10 4.76
C ALA A 421 14.76 20.46 4.84
N LYS A 422 14.23 21.43 5.61
CA LYS A 422 14.90 22.72 5.87
C LYS A 422 16.21 22.58 6.66
N GLN A 423 16.39 21.47 7.37
CA GLN A 423 17.61 21.10 8.08
C GLN A 423 18.53 20.19 7.24
N ASN A 424 18.22 20.00 5.95
CA ASN A 424 18.96 19.16 5.00
C ASN A 424 18.94 17.64 5.31
N HIS A 425 17.90 17.17 6.01
CA HIS A 425 17.66 15.74 6.20
C HIS A 425 16.78 15.18 5.08
N ASP A 426 17.08 13.96 4.63
CA ASP A 426 16.20 13.23 3.71
C ASP A 426 14.86 12.93 4.39
N VAL A 427 13.77 13.04 3.62
CA VAL A 427 12.39 12.92 4.09
C VAL A 427 11.60 11.93 3.25
N ILE A 428 10.86 11.06 3.92
CA ILE A 428 9.82 10.21 3.32
C ILE A 428 8.48 10.73 3.82
N MET A 429 7.60 11.13 2.89
CA MET A 429 6.27 11.62 3.24
C MET A 429 5.31 10.44 3.45
N THR A 430 4.73 10.35 4.65
CA THR A 430 3.65 9.41 4.98
C THR A 430 2.49 10.07 5.74
N PRO A 431 2.08 11.32 5.43
CA PRO A 431 1.05 12.00 6.22
C PRO A 431 -0.27 11.22 6.28
N GLY A 432 -0.83 11.09 7.49
CA GLY A 432 -2.14 10.49 7.73
C GLY A 432 -3.33 11.29 7.20
N GLY A 433 -4.42 11.35 7.96
CA GLY A 433 -5.59 12.16 7.60
C GLY A 433 -5.29 13.66 7.74
N PRO A 434 -5.70 14.54 6.79
CA PRO A 434 -6.62 14.33 5.67
C PRO A 434 -5.96 13.99 4.31
N ILE A 435 -4.65 13.71 4.28
CA ILE A 435 -3.88 13.49 3.02
C ILE A 435 -3.98 12.05 2.51
N GLY A 436 -4.31 11.11 3.40
CA GLY A 436 -4.85 9.81 3.02
C GLY A 436 -3.83 8.68 2.90
N LEU A 437 -2.60 8.83 3.37
CA LEU A 437 -1.57 7.77 3.29
C LEU A 437 -1.63 6.78 4.46
N TYR A 438 -2.72 6.77 5.24
CA TYR A 438 -3.00 5.76 6.25
C TYR A 438 -4.14 4.88 5.74
N LEU A 439 -3.79 3.69 5.26
CA LEU A 439 -4.73 2.77 4.60
C LEU A 439 -5.49 1.90 5.59
N ASP A 440 -5.24 2.04 6.88
CA ASP A 440 -6.07 1.52 7.97
C ASP A 440 -7.35 2.35 8.20
N HIS A 441 -7.42 3.55 7.60
CA HIS A 441 -8.64 4.37 7.55
C HIS A 441 -9.68 3.83 6.56
N LYS A 442 -10.97 4.16 6.77
CA LYS A 442 -12.07 3.83 5.84
C LYS A 442 -11.91 4.44 4.43
N GLN A 443 -12.50 3.77 3.44
CA GLN A 443 -12.40 4.14 2.02
C GLN A 443 -13.59 4.93 1.49
N SER A 444 -14.67 5.01 2.26
CA SER A 444 -15.85 5.82 1.96
C SER A 444 -16.51 6.30 3.24
N GLN A 445 -17.54 7.14 3.13
CA GLN A 445 -18.39 7.52 4.25
C GLN A 445 -19.50 6.51 4.56
N SER A 446 -19.58 5.41 3.82
CA SER A 446 -20.64 4.42 4.01
C SER A 446 -20.56 3.77 5.39
N LYS A 447 -21.73 3.53 6.00
CA LYS A 447 -21.86 2.76 7.24
C LYS A 447 -21.55 1.28 7.05
N ASP A 448 -21.44 0.83 5.80
CA ASP A 448 -21.10 -0.55 5.45
C ASP A 448 -19.58 -0.81 5.43
N GLU A 449 -18.75 0.22 5.59
CA GLU A 449 -17.31 0.02 5.71
C GLU A 449 -17.01 -0.92 6.90
N PRO A 450 -16.12 -1.91 6.73
CA PRO A 450 -15.76 -2.82 7.80
C PRO A 450 -15.11 -2.06 8.95
N THR A 451 -15.18 -2.60 10.17
CA THR A 451 -14.54 -1.98 11.36
C THR A 451 -13.13 -1.52 11.05
N ASN A 452 -12.85 -0.26 11.32
CA ASN A 452 -11.57 0.40 11.05
C ASN A 452 -11.28 1.37 12.19
N ILE A 453 -10.09 1.96 12.21
CA ILE A 453 -9.71 2.89 13.28
C ILE A 453 -10.48 4.23 13.21
N GLY A 454 -11.03 4.57 12.05
CA GLY A 454 -11.62 5.87 11.76
C GLY A 454 -10.97 6.52 10.54
N GLY A 455 -10.92 7.85 10.52
CA GLY A 455 -10.34 8.62 9.42
C GLY A 455 -11.11 8.52 8.10
N LEU A 456 -10.58 9.07 7.02
CA LEU A 456 -11.08 8.84 5.66
C LEU A 456 -9.88 8.94 4.72
N SER A 457 -9.70 7.94 3.88
CA SER A 457 -8.57 7.90 2.94
C SER A 457 -9.04 7.21 1.67
N THR A 458 -9.67 7.95 0.77
CA THR A 458 -10.12 7.42 -0.52
C THR A 458 -8.96 7.41 -1.51
N TYR A 459 -9.02 6.58 -2.56
CA TYR A 459 -8.00 6.61 -3.61
C TYR A 459 -7.92 7.98 -4.30
N GLY A 460 -9.02 8.73 -4.36
CA GLY A 460 -9.04 10.08 -4.94
C GLY A 460 -8.32 11.11 -4.07
N ILE A 461 -8.42 11.01 -2.74
CA ILE A 461 -7.65 11.84 -1.81
C ILE A 461 -6.14 11.61 -2.03
N ILE A 462 -5.72 10.34 -2.05
CA ILE A 462 -4.31 9.96 -2.29
C ILE A 462 -3.85 10.46 -3.66
N TYR A 463 -4.64 10.22 -4.71
CA TYR A 463 -4.29 10.61 -6.07
C TYR A 463 -4.03 12.12 -6.18
N ASN A 464 -4.79 12.94 -5.47
CA ASN A 464 -4.67 14.40 -5.55
C ASN A 464 -3.47 14.96 -4.76
N TYR A 465 -2.87 14.19 -3.87
CA TYR A 465 -1.69 14.63 -3.11
C TYR A 465 -0.44 14.79 -4.01
N ASP A 466 0.34 15.83 -3.74
CA ASP A 466 1.70 16.00 -4.26
C ASP A 466 2.68 15.97 -3.09
N PRO A 467 3.58 14.96 -3.00
CA PRO A 467 4.50 14.83 -1.87
C PRO A 467 5.51 15.96 -1.72
N ILE A 468 5.75 16.79 -2.74
CA ILE A 468 6.71 17.91 -2.67
C ILE A 468 6.00 19.17 -2.17
N PRO A 469 6.28 19.66 -0.95
CA PRO A 469 5.68 20.89 -0.43
C PRO A 469 6.13 22.12 -1.21
N LYS A 470 5.20 23.04 -1.46
CA LYS A 470 5.46 24.26 -2.25
C LYS A 470 6.28 25.31 -1.50
N GLU A 471 6.35 25.21 -0.18
CA GLU A 471 7.05 26.16 0.68
C GLU A 471 8.57 25.91 0.74
N LEU A 472 9.05 24.78 0.20
CA LEU A 472 10.46 24.42 0.14
C LEU A 472 11.13 25.02 -1.11
N THR A 473 12.40 25.46 -0.98
CA THR A 473 13.23 25.85 -2.14
C THR A 473 13.58 24.61 -2.99
N PRO A 474 14.01 24.77 -4.26
CA PRO A 474 14.41 23.62 -5.10
C PRO A 474 15.46 22.71 -4.45
N GLU A 475 16.42 23.28 -3.73
CA GLU A 475 17.45 22.54 -3.00
C GLU A 475 16.81 21.73 -1.86
N GLN A 476 15.92 22.34 -1.07
CA GLN A 476 15.21 21.66 0.02
C GLN A 476 14.24 20.60 -0.50
N GLN A 477 13.61 20.82 -1.65
CA GLN A 477 12.74 19.84 -2.30
C GLN A 477 13.50 18.56 -2.68
N SER A 478 14.80 18.65 -2.97
CA SER A 478 15.63 17.48 -3.29
C SER A 478 15.80 16.51 -2.11
N HIS A 479 15.56 16.98 -0.88
CA HIS A 479 15.51 16.15 0.32
C HIS A 479 14.19 15.40 0.50
N ILE A 480 13.14 15.72 -0.27
CA ILE A 480 11.93 14.90 -0.31
C ILE A 480 12.20 13.70 -1.22
N ILE A 481 12.68 12.62 -0.63
CA ILE A 481 13.21 11.47 -1.38
C ILE A 481 12.13 10.48 -1.81
N GLY A 482 10.93 10.58 -1.25
CA GLY A 482 9.81 9.75 -1.64
C GLY A 482 8.58 9.82 -0.75
N VAL A 483 7.68 8.87 -1.00
CA VAL A 483 6.37 8.78 -0.39
C VAL A 483 6.06 7.32 -0.05
N GLN A 484 5.28 7.11 1.01
CA GLN A 484 4.77 5.80 1.41
C GLN A 484 3.37 5.89 2.00
N ALA A 485 2.61 4.81 1.87
CA ALA A 485 1.39 4.62 2.66
C ALA A 485 1.59 3.56 3.75
N ASN A 486 0.93 3.78 4.88
CA ASN A 486 0.98 2.96 6.08
C ASN A 486 -0.27 2.08 6.18
N VAL A 487 -0.10 0.89 6.76
CA VAL A 487 -1.13 -0.14 6.91
C VAL A 487 -1.00 -0.69 8.32
N TRP A 488 -1.60 0.02 9.27
CA TRP A 488 -1.70 -0.40 10.66
C TRP A 488 -2.83 -1.43 10.84
N THR A 489 -2.64 -2.39 11.74
CA THR A 489 -3.44 -3.63 11.71
C THR A 489 -4.25 -3.91 12.97
N GLU A 490 -4.51 -2.93 13.83
CA GLU A 490 -5.39 -3.04 15.01
C GLU A 490 -6.73 -3.70 14.65
N TYR A 491 -7.32 -3.25 13.54
CA TYR A 491 -8.62 -3.73 13.07
C TYR A 491 -8.51 -4.58 11.80
N ILE A 492 -7.31 -4.94 11.35
CA ILE A 492 -7.08 -5.71 10.12
C ILE A 492 -6.51 -7.10 10.45
N ARG A 493 -7.39 -8.06 10.72
CA ARG A 493 -7.00 -9.39 11.22
C ARG A 493 -6.67 -10.43 10.15
N THR A 494 -7.05 -10.19 8.89
CA THR A 494 -6.95 -11.19 7.81
C THR A 494 -6.31 -10.62 6.55
N SER A 495 -5.73 -11.51 5.75
CA SER A 495 -5.12 -11.19 4.45
C SER A 495 -6.12 -10.54 3.49
N GLU A 496 -7.35 -11.04 3.45
CA GLU A 496 -8.44 -10.51 2.62
C GLU A 496 -8.84 -9.10 3.03
N LYS A 497 -8.72 -8.76 4.31
CA LYS A 497 -8.99 -7.40 4.77
C LYS A 497 -7.82 -6.46 4.45
N ILE A 498 -6.57 -6.92 4.49
CA ILE A 498 -5.46 -6.12 3.95
C ILE A 498 -5.70 -5.82 2.47
N GLU A 499 -6.06 -6.82 1.67
CA GLU A 499 -6.39 -6.61 0.25
C GLU A 499 -7.50 -5.58 0.05
N TYR A 500 -8.55 -5.66 0.86
CA TYR A 500 -9.66 -4.72 0.81
C TYR A 500 -9.19 -3.32 1.12
N MET A 501 -8.38 -3.17 2.17
CA MET A 501 -7.90 -1.87 2.62
C MET A 501 -6.87 -1.27 1.64
N ILE A 502 -5.96 -2.05 1.05
CA ILE A 502 -4.94 -1.45 0.16
C ILE A 502 -5.43 -1.25 -1.26
N LEU A 503 -6.40 -2.03 -1.77
CA LEU A 503 -6.86 -1.94 -3.17
C LEU A 503 -8.23 -1.24 -3.25
N PRO A 504 -8.36 -0.18 -4.08
CA PRO A 504 -7.43 0.30 -5.12
C PRO A 504 -6.44 1.39 -4.69
N ARG A 505 -6.39 1.78 -3.41
CA ARG A 505 -5.57 2.91 -2.92
C ARG A 505 -4.07 2.81 -3.24
N MET A 506 -3.52 1.61 -3.25
CA MET A 506 -2.14 1.32 -3.66
C MET A 506 -1.85 1.76 -5.10
N PHE A 507 -2.85 1.73 -5.99
CA PHE A 507 -2.70 2.21 -7.37
C PHE A 507 -2.56 3.73 -7.43
N ALA A 508 -3.31 4.45 -6.59
CA ALA A 508 -3.16 5.90 -6.47
C ALA A 508 -1.82 6.28 -5.81
N LEU A 509 -1.38 5.53 -4.80
CA LEU A 509 -0.05 5.68 -4.20
C LEU A 509 1.06 5.48 -5.25
N SER A 510 0.98 4.40 -6.03
CA SER A 510 1.91 4.10 -7.11
C SER A 510 1.99 5.26 -8.12
N GLU A 511 0.85 5.84 -8.49
CA GLU A 511 0.81 6.98 -9.40
C GLU A 511 1.55 8.19 -8.84
N ILE A 512 1.26 8.63 -7.61
CA ILE A 512 1.90 9.82 -7.04
C ILE A 512 3.39 9.60 -6.75
N ALA A 513 3.80 8.35 -6.54
CA ALA A 513 5.18 7.96 -6.26
C ALA A 513 6.05 7.84 -7.54
N TRP A 514 5.41 7.55 -8.68
CA TRP A 514 6.10 7.27 -9.94
C TRP A 514 5.93 8.38 -10.98
N SER A 515 4.70 8.80 -11.26
CA SER A 515 4.38 9.65 -12.40
C SER A 515 4.75 11.11 -12.17
N PRO A 516 5.19 11.84 -13.22
CA PRO A 516 5.37 13.28 -13.13
C PRO A 516 4.02 13.99 -12.95
N VAL A 517 3.99 15.05 -12.13
CA VAL A 517 2.76 15.80 -11.80
C VAL A 517 2.00 16.26 -13.04
N ALA A 518 2.71 16.68 -14.08
CA ALA A 518 2.14 17.14 -15.35
C ALA A 518 1.34 16.06 -16.11
N ARG A 519 1.49 14.78 -15.75
CA ARG A 519 0.74 13.65 -16.33
C ARG A 519 -0.41 13.16 -15.45
N LYS A 520 -0.61 13.73 -14.26
CA LYS A 520 -1.73 13.38 -13.39
C LYS A 520 -3.04 13.84 -14.03
N ASP A 521 -3.97 12.91 -14.15
CA ASP A 521 -5.34 13.12 -14.62
C ASP A 521 -6.24 12.12 -13.88
N ILE A 522 -6.91 12.60 -12.83
CA ILE A 522 -7.76 11.76 -11.99
C ILE A 522 -8.97 11.22 -12.74
N LYS A 523 -9.46 11.95 -13.76
CA LYS A 523 -10.58 11.50 -14.57
C LYS A 523 -10.15 10.31 -15.41
N ASN A 524 -9.03 10.41 -16.12
CA ASN A 524 -8.45 9.29 -16.86
C ASN A 524 -8.11 8.10 -15.95
N PHE A 525 -7.50 8.36 -14.79
CA PHE A 525 -7.20 7.31 -13.82
C PHE A 525 -8.45 6.56 -13.40
N THR A 526 -9.49 7.27 -12.97
CA THR A 526 -10.72 6.70 -12.39
C THR A 526 -11.62 6.06 -13.44
N GLU A 527 -11.71 6.64 -14.64
CA GLU A 527 -12.70 6.25 -15.64
C GLU A 527 -12.18 5.31 -16.73
N GLU A 528 -10.86 5.23 -16.91
CA GLU A 528 -10.24 4.47 -18.03
C GLU A 528 -9.27 3.41 -17.53
N ARG A 529 -8.29 3.78 -16.68
CA ARG A 529 -7.22 2.85 -16.27
C ARG A 529 -7.60 1.97 -15.08
N LEU A 530 -8.02 2.58 -13.97
CA LEU A 530 -8.42 1.86 -12.76
C LEU A 530 -9.49 0.78 -13.03
N PRO A 531 -10.56 1.04 -13.81
CA PRO A 531 -11.60 0.04 -14.09
C PRO A 531 -11.03 -1.24 -14.73
N MET A 532 -10.05 -1.10 -15.62
CA MET A 532 -9.41 -2.25 -16.29
C MET A 532 -8.56 -3.08 -15.34
N HIS A 533 -7.82 -2.45 -14.42
CA HIS A 533 -7.05 -3.18 -13.41
C HIS A 533 -7.95 -3.88 -12.38
N LEU A 534 -9.05 -3.24 -11.98
CA LEU A 534 -10.03 -3.87 -11.10
C LEU A 534 -10.72 -5.05 -11.78
N LEU A 535 -11.04 -4.97 -13.07
CA LEU A 535 -11.57 -6.10 -13.83
C LEU A 535 -10.61 -7.30 -13.81
N LYS A 536 -9.30 -7.08 -13.91
CA LYS A 536 -8.28 -8.15 -13.79
C LYS A 536 -8.31 -8.79 -12.40
N LEU A 537 -8.37 -7.97 -11.34
CA LEU A 537 -8.48 -8.48 -9.98
C LEU A 537 -9.80 -9.22 -9.74
N ASP A 538 -10.87 -8.80 -10.41
CA ASP A 538 -12.20 -9.37 -10.26
C ASP A 538 -12.29 -10.83 -10.72
N GLN A 539 -11.43 -11.21 -11.67
CA GLN A 539 -11.25 -12.59 -12.14
C GLN A 539 -10.46 -13.48 -11.17
N THR A 540 -9.98 -12.91 -10.06
CA THR A 540 -9.25 -13.62 -9.01
C THR A 540 -10.04 -13.64 -7.70
N LYS A 541 -9.50 -14.36 -6.71
CA LYS A 541 -10.03 -14.37 -5.33
C LYS A 541 -9.64 -13.14 -4.51
N THR A 542 -8.92 -12.18 -5.09
CA THR A 542 -8.46 -10.98 -4.37
C THR A 542 -9.64 -10.14 -3.92
N ASN A 543 -9.69 -9.82 -2.63
CA ASN A 543 -10.80 -9.12 -1.99
C ASN A 543 -10.57 -7.60 -1.96
N TYR A 544 -10.67 -6.93 -3.11
CA TYR A 544 -10.49 -5.47 -3.20
C TYR A 544 -11.77 -4.69 -2.82
N TRP A 545 -11.62 -3.42 -2.44
CA TRP A 545 -12.77 -2.51 -2.25
C TRP A 545 -13.40 -2.16 -3.61
N VAL A 546 -14.66 -2.57 -3.82
CA VAL A 546 -15.38 -2.31 -5.08
C VAL A 546 -15.83 -0.85 -5.11
N PRO A 547 -15.39 -0.04 -6.10
CA PRO A 547 -15.82 1.34 -6.18
C PRO A 547 -17.31 1.53 -6.40
N THR A 548 -17.79 2.65 -5.91
CA THR A 548 -19.17 3.12 -6.04
C THR A 548 -19.42 3.67 -7.46
N PRO A 549 -20.68 3.90 -7.88
CA PRO A 549 -20.96 4.40 -9.21
C PRO A 549 -20.26 5.75 -9.49
N ILE A 550 -19.59 5.84 -10.65
CA ILE A 550 -18.97 7.09 -11.07
C ILE A 550 -20.07 8.09 -11.42
N GLY A 551 -19.95 9.32 -10.89
CA GLY A 551 -20.92 10.40 -11.10
C GLY A 551 -21.99 10.53 -10.01
N GLN A 552 -22.05 9.60 -9.05
CA GLN A 552 -22.91 9.76 -7.89
C GLN A 552 -22.30 10.72 -6.86
N SER A 553 -23.07 11.70 -6.40
CA SER A 553 -22.65 12.63 -5.35
C SER A 553 -22.79 11.98 -3.97
N GLU A 554 -21.75 12.04 -3.14
CA GLU A 554 -21.85 11.72 -1.71
C GLU A 554 -22.37 12.91 -0.88
N GLN A 555 -22.42 14.10 -1.48
CA GLN A 555 -22.98 15.30 -0.86
C GLN A 555 -24.47 15.44 -1.16
N ALA A 556 -25.19 16.05 -0.23
CA ALA A 556 -26.59 16.41 -0.45
C ALA A 556 -26.72 17.39 -1.64
N MET A 557 -27.71 17.16 -2.48
CA MET A 557 -28.04 18.01 -3.61
C MET A 557 -29.38 18.70 -3.36
N THR A 558 -29.46 20.00 -3.66
CA THR A 558 -30.68 20.79 -3.45
C THR A 558 -31.34 21.11 -4.79
N GLY A 559 -32.66 20.91 -4.88
CA GLY A 559 -33.43 21.20 -6.09
C GLY A 559 -34.70 20.37 -6.20
N GLU A 560 -35.52 20.68 -7.19
CA GLU A 560 -36.75 19.95 -7.49
C GLU A 560 -36.54 18.83 -8.51
N ASN A 561 -35.77 19.11 -9.57
CA ASN A 561 -35.58 18.21 -10.70
C ASN A 561 -34.11 17.79 -10.81
N PHE A 562 -33.84 16.50 -10.60
CA PHE A 562 -32.49 15.94 -10.68
C PHE A 562 -32.35 15.02 -11.89
N THR A 563 -31.26 15.19 -12.63
CA THR A 563 -30.81 14.22 -13.65
C THR A 563 -29.50 13.60 -13.17
N ILE A 564 -29.54 12.32 -12.83
CA ILE A 564 -28.39 11.59 -12.30
C ILE A 564 -27.87 10.62 -13.36
N ALA A 565 -26.70 10.93 -13.92
CA ALA A 565 -25.99 10.06 -14.85
C ALA A 565 -24.88 9.32 -14.10
N LEU A 566 -25.01 7.99 -14.04
CA LEU A 566 -24.04 7.10 -13.43
C LEU A 566 -23.27 6.33 -14.51
N LYS A 567 -21.99 6.09 -14.27
CA LYS A 567 -21.13 5.20 -15.05
C LYS A 567 -20.66 4.04 -14.18
N GLU A 568 -20.61 2.86 -14.77
CA GLU A 568 -20.07 1.66 -14.13
C GLU A 568 -18.57 1.86 -13.79
N PRO A 569 -18.14 1.58 -12.56
CA PRO A 569 -16.73 1.77 -12.16
C PRO A 569 -15.81 0.63 -12.63
N ILE A 570 -16.40 -0.47 -13.10
CA ILE A 570 -15.69 -1.64 -13.64
C ILE A 570 -16.49 -2.09 -14.88
N PRO A 571 -15.84 -2.36 -16.03
CA PRO A 571 -16.56 -2.76 -17.24
C PRO A 571 -17.44 -3.99 -17.01
N GLY A 572 -18.70 -3.91 -17.43
CA GLY A 572 -19.68 -4.98 -17.28
C GLY A 572 -20.26 -5.15 -15.87
N SER A 573 -19.90 -4.29 -14.91
CA SER A 573 -20.58 -4.25 -13.62
C SER A 573 -21.99 -3.66 -13.74
N LYS A 574 -22.88 -4.04 -12.83
CA LYS A 574 -24.28 -3.58 -12.81
C LYS A 574 -24.51 -2.68 -11.61
N ILE A 575 -25.21 -1.58 -11.83
CA ILE A 575 -25.62 -0.66 -10.77
C ILE A 575 -27.10 -0.94 -10.43
N TYR A 576 -27.40 -1.11 -9.16
CA TYR A 576 -28.77 -1.26 -8.65
C TYR A 576 -29.08 -0.12 -7.70
N TYR A 577 -30.32 0.39 -7.72
CA TYR A 577 -30.71 1.55 -6.92
C TYR A 577 -32.11 1.46 -6.32
N THR A 578 -32.31 2.24 -5.26
CA THR A 578 -33.60 2.45 -4.58
C THR A 578 -33.81 3.94 -4.26
N LEU A 579 -35.07 4.35 -4.11
CA LEU A 579 -35.49 5.72 -3.76
C LEU A 579 -36.44 5.77 -2.54
N ASP A 580 -36.83 4.59 -2.04
CA ASP A 580 -37.83 4.37 -1.00
C ASP A 580 -37.20 4.05 0.37
N LEU A 581 -35.92 4.41 0.54
CA LEU A 581 -35.09 4.15 1.72
C LEU A 581 -34.68 2.67 1.92
N SER A 582 -35.24 1.73 1.14
CA SER A 582 -34.86 0.33 1.22
C SER A 582 -33.39 0.14 0.84
N ARG A 583 -32.75 -0.88 1.42
CA ARG A 583 -31.35 -1.22 1.09
C ARG A 583 -31.31 -1.82 -0.33
N PRO A 584 -30.55 -1.24 -1.26
CA PRO A 584 -30.47 -1.78 -2.61
C PRO A 584 -29.79 -3.16 -2.60
N SER A 585 -30.25 -4.04 -3.49
CA SER A 585 -29.74 -5.40 -3.71
C SER A 585 -29.89 -5.77 -5.19
N ILE A 586 -29.50 -6.99 -5.58
CA ILE A 586 -29.74 -7.50 -6.94
C ILE A 586 -31.22 -7.61 -7.33
N THR A 587 -32.15 -7.50 -6.36
CA THR A 587 -33.59 -7.49 -6.61
C THR A 587 -34.17 -6.09 -6.77
N ALA A 588 -33.35 -5.04 -6.58
CA ALA A 588 -33.77 -3.65 -6.79
C ALA A 588 -33.74 -3.29 -8.29
N THR A 589 -34.14 -2.05 -8.61
CA THR A 589 -34.14 -1.59 -10.00
C THR A 589 -32.71 -1.45 -10.51
N GLN A 590 -32.41 -2.10 -11.64
CA GLN A 590 -31.13 -1.92 -12.32
C GLN A 590 -31.10 -0.56 -13.03
N TYR A 591 -30.02 0.20 -12.82
CA TYR A 591 -29.74 1.42 -13.57
C TYR A 591 -29.27 1.06 -14.99
N THR A 592 -30.01 1.54 -16.00
CA THR A 592 -29.69 1.33 -17.43
C THR A 592 -29.69 2.63 -18.25
N VAL A 593 -30.28 3.70 -17.72
CA VAL A 593 -30.36 5.04 -18.32
C VAL A 593 -30.29 6.11 -17.22
N PRO A 594 -29.89 7.35 -17.53
CA PRO A 594 -29.87 8.44 -16.55
C PRO A 594 -31.20 8.60 -15.80
N LEU A 595 -31.13 8.70 -14.46
CA LEU A 595 -32.31 8.81 -13.61
C LEU A 595 -32.85 10.23 -13.66
N LYS A 596 -34.16 10.36 -13.89
CA LYS A 596 -34.89 11.61 -13.72
C LYS A 596 -35.71 11.53 -12.44
N ILE A 597 -35.32 12.29 -11.43
CA ILE A 597 -35.94 12.25 -10.10
C ILE A 597 -36.54 13.62 -9.82
N VAL A 598 -37.84 13.64 -9.54
CA VAL A 598 -38.56 14.83 -9.09
C VAL A 598 -38.76 14.72 -7.58
N VAL A 599 -38.33 15.74 -6.84
CA VAL A 599 -38.51 15.86 -5.40
C VAL A 599 -39.47 17.03 -5.15
N PRO A 600 -40.72 16.77 -4.71
CA PRO A 600 -41.67 17.85 -4.43
C PRO A 600 -41.18 18.80 -3.34
N THR A 601 -41.62 20.06 -3.40
CA THR A 601 -41.29 21.08 -2.39
C THR A 601 -41.64 20.61 -0.99
N GLY A 602 -40.73 20.85 -0.04
CA GLY A 602 -40.82 20.40 1.35
C GLY A 602 -40.44 18.93 1.56
N GLN A 603 -39.97 18.21 0.54
CA GLN A 603 -39.60 16.79 0.64
C GLN A 603 -38.11 16.54 0.38
N LYS A 604 -37.65 15.35 0.81
CA LYS A 604 -36.38 14.77 0.44
C LYS A 604 -36.58 13.37 -0.16
N ARG A 605 -35.63 12.94 -0.99
CA ARG A 605 -35.44 11.55 -1.45
C ARG A 605 -34.01 11.15 -1.17
N ILE A 606 -33.77 9.86 -0.93
CA ILE A 606 -32.42 9.33 -0.79
C ILE A 606 -32.20 8.33 -1.91
N LEU A 607 -31.32 8.66 -2.85
CA LEU A 607 -30.85 7.72 -3.84
C LEU A 607 -29.81 6.83 -3.17
N LYS A 608 -30.12 5.53 -3.05
CA LYS A 608 -29.16 4.53 -2.61
C LYS A 608 -28.74 3.66 -3.76
N THR A 609 -27.46 3.34 -3.87
CA THR A 609 -26.94 2.47 -4.94
C THR A 609 -25.98 1.43 -4.40
N ILE A 610 -25.83 0.34 -5.15
CA ILE A 610 -24.72 -0.61 -5.06
C ILE A 610 -24.25 -0.97 -6.47
N VAL A 611 -22.99 -1.41 -6.55
CA VAL A 611 -22.37 -1.99 -7.74
C VAL A 611 -22.19 -3.49 -7.52
N ILE A 612 -22.54 -4.30 -8.52
CA ILE A 612 -22.26 -5.73 -8.59
C ILE A 612 -21.30 -5.99 -9.73
N THR A 613 -20.12 -6.53 -9.44
CA THR A 613 -19.08 -6.80 -10.44
C THR A 613 -19.37 -8.07 -11.23
N PRO A 614 -18.74 -8.28 -12.41
CA PRO A 614 -18.85 -9.55 -13.14
C PRO A 614 -18.48 -10.79 -12.32
N GLY A 615 -17.53 -10.67 -11.39
CA GLY A 615 -17.10 -11.67 -10.43
C GLY A 615 -17.95 -11.75 -9.17
N ASN A 616 -19.14 -11.13 -9.15
CA ASN A 616 -20.11 -11.12 -8.04
C ASN A 616 -19.60 -10.50 -6.73
N LYS A 617 -18.67 -9.55 -6.80
CA LYS A 617 -18.31 -8.70 -5.66
C LYS A 617 -19.27 -7.51 -5.59
N THR A 618 -19.49 -6.98 -4.39
CA THR A 618 -20.48 -5.92 -4.14
C THR A 618 -19.80 -4.72 -3.50
N SER A 619 -20.14 -3.51 -3.94
CA SER A 619 -19.73 -2.27 -3.27
C SER A 619 -20.45 -2.08 -1.94
N VAL A 620 -19.92 -1.17 -1.12
CA VAL A 620 -20.71 -0.55 -0.05
C VAL A 620 -21.95 0.18 -0.63
N VAL A 621 -22.97 0.40 0.19
CA VAL A 621 -24.09 1.27 -0.21
C VAL A 621 -23.62 2.72 -0.26
N THR A 622 -23.89 3.39 -1.38
CA THR A 622 -23.69 4.84 -1.55
C THR A 622 -25.02 5.56 -1.47
N GLU A 623 -25.07 6.66 -0.73
CA GLU A 623 -26.28 7.45 -0.54
C GLU A 623 -26.08 8.88 -1.06
N THR A 624 -27.07 9.39 -1.80
CA THR A 624 -27.18 10.79 -2.18
C THR A 624 -28.51 11.34 -1.66
N VAL A 625 -28.46 12.36 -0.81
CA VAL A 625 -29.66 13.06 -0.35
C VAL A 625 -30.06 14.08 -1.41
N LEU A 626 -31.27 13.96 -1.94
CA LEU A 626 -31.89 14.88 -2.89
C LEU A 626 -32.96 15.67 -2.13
N ASN A 627 -32.69 16.93 -1.81
CA ASN A 627 -33.54 17.75 -0.95
C ASN A 627 -34.21 18.90 -1.71
N ASN A 628 -35.53 19.04 -1.61
CA ASN A 628 -36.26 20.21 -2.09
C ASN A 628 -36.88 20.97 -0.92
N GLY A 629 -36.05 21.50 -0.02
CA GLY A 629 -36.51 22.33 1.10
C GLY A 629 -37.20 21.57 2.24
N ALA A 630 -37.00 20.25 2.36
CA ALA A 630 -37.34 19.56 3.60
C ALA A 630 -36.45 20.07 4.74
N PRO A 631 -37.01 20.32 5.93
CA PRO A 631 -36.24 20.74 7.08
C PRO A 631 -35.22 19.66 7.47
N GLU A 632 -34.05 20.08 7.94
CA GLU A 632 -33.12 19.15 8.58
C GLU A 632 -33.81 18.55 9.81
N GLU A 633 -33.89 17.22 9.88
CA GLU A 633 -34.26 16.57 11.12
C GLU A 633 -33.16 16.89 12.13
N LYS A 634 -33.51 17.62 13.20
CA LYS A 634 -32.63 17.76 14.36
C LYS A 634 -32.36 16.35 14.88
N THR A 635 -31.20 15.80 14.57
CA THR A 635 -30.68 14.58 15.20
C THR A 635 -30.69 14.82 16.70
N LYS A 636 -31.50 14.03 17.42
CA LYS A 636 -31.49 13.98 18.88
C LYS A 636 -30.22 13.33 19.41
#